data_AF-A0A094ZL00-F1
#
_entry.id   AF-A0A094ZL00-F1
#
_cell.length_a   1.000
_cell.length_b   1.000
_cell.length_c   1.000
_cell.angle_alpha   90.00
_cell.angle_beta   90.00
_cell.angle_gamma   90.00
#
_symmetry.space_group_name_H-M   'P 1'
#
loop_
_entity.id
_entity.type
_entity.pdbx_description
1 polymer ?
#
loop_
_entity_poly.entity_id
_entity_poly.type
_entity_poly.pdbx_seq_one_letter_code
_entity_poly.pdbx_strand_id
1 'polypeptide(L)'
;MSNFVDSEIETNYTEIVDGFEKLELKPELLRGIYGYGYEKPSAIQQRAIKPSIEGRDVIAQAQSGTGKTATFAISILQRIDITSNTCQALVLVPTRELARQIQTVISVSIIKFFRLCNALVPI
;
A
#
# COMPACT_ATOMS: atom_id res chain seq x y z
N MET A 1 17.08 -24.28 -10.97
CA MET A 1 16.53 -23.70 -9.72
C MET A 1 17.45 -22.56 -9.30
N SER A 2 17.46 -21.45 -10.04
CA SER A 2 18.27 -20.28 -9.72
C SER A 2 17.41 -19.34 -8.88
N ASN A 3 17.69 -19.29 -7.57
CA ASN A 3 17.13 -18.30 -6.66
C ASN A 3 17.62 -16.92 -7.13
N PHE A 4 16.79 -16.25 -7.92
CA PHE A 4 17.01 -14.88 -8.34
C PHE A 4 16.86 -13.96 -7.12
N VAL A 5 18.02 -13.59 -6.57
CA VAL A 5 18.33 -12.28 -6.02
C VAL A 5 17.42 -11.82 -4.86
N ASP A 6 17.72 -12.29 -3.64
CA ASP A 6 17.75 -11.39 -2.49
C ASP A 6 18.82 -10.33 -2.79
N SER A 7 18.45 -9.31 -3.56
CA SER A 7 19.21 -8.06 -3.56
C SER A 7 19.20 -7.61 -2.10
N GLU A 8 20.36 -7.38 -1.49
CA GLU A 8 20.51 -6.87 -0.13
C GLU A 8 19.55 -5.68 0.06
N ILE A 9 18.37 -5.94 0.62
CA ILE A 9 17.41 -4.88 0.94
C ILE A 9 17.98 -4.23 2.19
N GLU A 10 18.74 -3.17 2.00
CA GLU A 10 19.24 -2.35 3.10
C GLU A 10 18.05 -1.68 3.78
N THR A 11 17.78 -2.06 5.02
CA THR A 11 16.67 -1.53 5.79
C THR A 11 17.08 -1.34 7.24
N ASN A 12 16.61 -0.25 7.83
CA ASN A 12 16.70 0.01 9.26
C ASN A 12 15.52 -0.61 10.04
N TYR A 13 14.66 -1.39 9.36
CA TYR A 13 13.49 -2.04 9.94
C TYR A 13 13.63 -3.56 9.83
N THR A 14 13.69 -4.24 10.98
CA THR A 14 14.07 -5.66 11.06
C THR A 14 12.89 -6.63 10.99
N GLU A 15 11.65 -6.15 11.12
CA GLU A 15 10.48 -7.02 11.08
C GLU A 15 10.05 -7.31 9.64
N ILE A 16 9.87 -8.59 9.34
CA ILE A 16 9.40 -9.09 8.06
C ILE A 16 8.10 -9.84 8.31
N VAL A 17 7.04 -9.44 7.60
CA VAL A 17 5.70 -10.03 7.78
C VAL A 17 5.27 -10.77 6.53
N ASP A 18 5.39 -12.11 6.56
CA ASP A 18 5.17 -12.98 5.40
C ASP A 18 3.70 -13.23 5.01
N GLY A 19 2.74 -12.56 5.66
CA GLY A 19 1.31 -12.76 5.40
C GLY A 19 0.45 -11.59 5.83
N PHE A 20 -0.60 -11.29 5.05
CA PHE A 20 -1.51 -10.17 5.33
C PHE A 20 -2.29 -10.35 6.64
N GLU A 21 -2.52 -11.59 7.06
CA GLU A 21 -3.20 -11.92 8.32
C GLU A 21 -2.38 -11.53 9.56
N LYS A 22 -1.05 -11.51 9.45
CA LYS A 22 -0.14 -11.15 10.54
C LYS A 22 0.03 -9.62 10.69
N LEU A 23 -0.53 -8.84 9.77
CA LEU A 23 -0.46 -7.38 9.78
C LEU A 23 -1.59 -6.73 10.60
N GLU A 24 -2.44 -7.53 11.26
CA GLU A 24 -3.56 -7.03 12.10
C GLU A 24 -4.46 -6.02 11.36
N LEU A 25 -4.67 -6.28 10.07
CA LEU A 25 -5.47 -5.43 9.21
C LEU A 25 -6.95 -5.51 9.55
N LYS A 26 -7.69 -4.44 9.26
CA LYS A 26 -9.16 -4.44 9.37
C LYS A 26 -9.75 -5.61 8.57
N PRO A 27 -10.76 -6.33 9.08
CA PRO A 27 -11.33 -7.49 8.40
C PRO A 27 -11.86 -7.19 6.99
N GLU A 28 -12.45 -6.00 6.76
CA GLU A 28 -12.92 -5.62 5.43
C GLU A 28 -11.77 -5.38 4.45
N LEU A 29 -10.67 -4.77 4.93
CA LEU A 29 -9.46 -4.55 4.15
C LEU A 29 -8.81 -5.88 3.77
N LEU A 30 -8.69 -6.81 4.71
CA LEU A 30 -8.13 -8.14 4.45
C LEU A 30 -8.93 -8.90 3.39
N ARG A 31 -10.28 -8.84 3.46
CA ARG A 31 -11.15 -9.42 2.43
C ARG A 31 -10.96 -8.76 1.06
N GLY A 32 -10.80 -7.44 1.02
CA GLY A 32 -10.53 -6.70 -0.23
C GLY A 32 -9.20 -7.09 -0.87
N ILE A 33 -8.16 -7.29 -0.06
CA ILE A 33 -6.82 -7.73 -0.52
C ILE A 33 -6.92 -9.10 -1.19
N TYR A 34 -7.51 -10.10 -0.51
CA TYR A 34 -7.68 -11.44 -1.08
C TYR A 34 -8.65 -11.47 -2.27
N GLY A 35 -9.73 -10.68 -2.22
CA GLY A 35 -10.70 -10.56 -3.31
C GLY A 35 -10.11 -9.95 -4.59
N TYR A 36 -9.05 -9.15 -4.47
CA TYR A 36 -8.29 -8.64 -5.61
C TYR A 36 -7.32 -9.67 -6.21
N GLY A 37 -7.08 -10.79 -5.51
CA GLY A 37 -6.14 -11.83 -5.92
C GLY A 37 -4.73 -11.70 -5.34
N TYR A 38 -4.54 -10.89 -4.29
CA TYR A 38 -3.28 -10.90 -3.53
C TYR A 38 -3.28 -12.07 -2.55
N GLU A 39 -2.43 -13.08 -2.79
CA GLU A 39 -2.27 -14.22 -1.89
C GLU A 39 -1.14 -14.02 -0.87
N LYS A 40 0.02 -13.57 -1.35
CA LYS A 40 1.21 -13.37 -0.52
C LYS A 40 1.81 -11.98 -0.76
N PRO A 41 2.25 -11.29 0.31
CA PRO A 41 2.91 -10.00 0.17
C PRO A 41 4.26 -10.17 -0.54
N SER A 42 4.59 -9.23 -1.43
CA SER A 42 5.92 -9.14 -2.06
C SER A 42 7.00 -8.74 -1.05
N ALA A 43 8.28 -8.94 -1.38
CA ALA A 43 9.40 -8.63 -0.46
C ALA A 43 9.38 -7.19 0.09
N ILE A 44 8.94 -6.22 -0.72
CA ILE A 44 8.77 -4.83 -0.29
C ILE A 44 7.53 -4.65 0.61
N GLN A 45 6.42 -5.33 0.30
CA GLN A 45 5.18 -5.27 1.09
C GLN A 45 5.39 -5.85 2.49
N GLN A 46 6.12 -6.97 2.59
CA GLN A 46 6.42 -7.64 3.87
C GLN A 46 7.16 -6.73 4.87
N ARG A 47 7.97 -5.79 4.35
CA ARG A 47 8.81 -4.89 5.16
C ARG A 47 8.20 -3.50 5.31
N ALA A 48 7.50 -3.00 4.30
CA ALA A 48 7.02 -1.63 4.27
C ALA A 48 5.60 -1.46 4.84
N ILE A 49 4.74 -2.48 4.80
CA ILE A 49 3.35 -2.31 5.29
C ILE A 49 3.31 -2.11 6.81
N LYS A 50 3.98 -2.98 7.58
CA LYS A 50 3.98 -2.91 9.06
C LYS A 50 4.43 -1.55 9.62
N PRO A 51 5.60 -0.98 9.24
CA PRO A 51 6.00 0.33 9.76
C PRO A 51 5.08 1.45 9.27
N SER A 52 4.49 1.33 8.07
CA SER A 52 3.56 2.32 7.53
C SER A 52 2.22 2.35 8.29
N ILE A 53 1.70 1.18 8.70
CA ILE A 53 0.45 1.12 9.49
C ILE A 53 0.66 1.55 10.95
N GLU A 54 1.86 1.35 11.50
CA GLU A 54 2.28 1.90 12.79
C GLU A 54 2.45 3.43 12.76
N GLY A 55 2.49 4.00 11.56
CA GLY A 55 2.61 5.43 11.33
C GLY A 55 4.01 5.99 11.46
N ARG A 56 5.01 5.15 11.20
CA ARG A 56 6.39 5.59 11.00
C ARG A 56 6.55 6.17 9.60
N ASP A 57 7.52 7.06 9.45
CA ASP A 57 7.96 7.51 8.13
C ASP A 57 8.76 6.40 7.46
N VAL A 58 8.36 6.03 6.24
CA VAL A 58 8.95 4.90 5.50
C VAL A 58 9.45 5.39 4.14
N ILE A 59 10.72 5.14 3.87
CA ILE A 59 11.32 5.30 2.55
C ILE A 59 11.45 3.90 1.94
N ALA A 60 10.66 3.63 0.91
CA ALA A 60 10.63 2.33 0.23
C ALA A 60 11.14 2.47 -1.21
N GLN A 61 12.35 1.96 -1.47
CA GLN A 61 12.90 1.86 -2.81
C GLN A 61 12.65 0.47 -3.39
N ALA A 62 12.03 0.40 -4.56
CA ALA A 62 11.85 -0.86 -5.28
C ALA A 62 11.72 -0.59 -6.78
N GLN A 63 11.81 -1.63 -7.62
CA GLN A 63 11.55 -1.52 -9.06
C GLN A 63 10.06 -1.43 -9.40
N SER A 64 9.68 -0.92 -10.57
CA SER A 64 8.28 -0.93 -11.02
C SER A 64 7.71 -2.35 -11.06
N GLY A 65 6.41 -2.51 -10.78
CA GLY A 65 5.76 -3.84 -10.75
C GLY A 65 5.95 -4.65 -9.46
N THR A 66 6.70 -4.15 -8.48
CA THR A 66 6.98 -4.86 -7.20
C THR A 66 5.88 -4.75 -6.13
N GLY A 67 4.74 -4.12 -6.44
CA GLY A 67 3.62 -3.99 -5.50
C GLY A 67 3.68 -2.77 -4.57
N LYS A 68 4.51 -1.75 -4.88
CA LYS A 68 4.56 -0.47 -4.14
C LYS A 68 3.20 0.22 -4.04
N THR A 69 2.42 0.22 -5.12
CA THR A 69 1.09 0.83 -5.14
C THR A 69 0.14 0.23 -4.11
N ALA A 70 0.08 -1.10 -4.05
CA ALA A 70 -0.71 -1.79 -3.04
C ALA A 70 -0.17 -1.57 -1.63
N THR A 71 1.16 -1.45 -1.46
CA THR A 71 1.79 -1.20 -0.15
C THR A 71 1.23 0.05 0.52
N PHE A 72 1.31 1.22 -0.14
CA PHE A 72 0.81 2.45 0.44
C PHE A 72 -0.73 2.50 0.46
N ALA A 73 -1.41 1.89 -0.52
CA ALA A 73 -2.88 1.83 -0.54
C ALA A 73 -3.42 1.09 0.68
N ILE A 74 -2.89 -0.09 0.98
CA ILE A 74 -3.23 -0.88 2.17
C ILE A 74 -2.93 -0.08 3.44
N SER A 75 -1.76 0.57 3.50
CA SER A 75 -1.34 1.34 4.67
C SER A 75 -2.26 2.53 4.96
N ILE A 76 -2.66 3.26 3.92
CA ILE A 76 -3.59 4.38 4.00
C ILE A 76 -4.98 3.88 4.44
N LEU A 77 -5.49 2.82 3.82
CA LEU A 77 -6.82 2.27 4.10
C LEU A 77 -6.93 1.70 5.52
N GLN A 78 -5.85 1.11 6.03
CA GLN A 78 -5.79 0.66 7.42
C GLN A 78 -5.97 1.83 8.40
N ARG A 79 -5.35 2.98 8.11
CA ARG A 79 -5.34 4.15 9.01
C ARG A 79 -6.53 5.09 8.85
N ILE A 80 -7.24 5.03 7.73
CA ILE A 80 -8.42 5.87 7.48
C ILE A 80 -9.53 5.58 8.49
N ASP A 81 -10.14 6.65 8.98
CA ASP A 81 -11.41 6.64 9.69
C ASP A 81 -12.56 6.78 8.68
N ILE A 82 -13.40 5.75 8.58
CA ILE A 82 -14.55 5.71 7.67
C ILE A 82 -15.72 6.60 8.13
N THR A 83 -15.69 7.08 9.37
CA THR A 83 -16.75 7.94 9.92
C THR A 83 -16.55 9.42 9.55
N SER A 84 -15.31 9.81 9.24
CA SER A 84 -14.96 11.18 8.85
C SER A 84 -14.93 11.35 7.33
N ASN A 85 -15.71 12.32 6.84
CA ASN A 85 -15.75 12.71 5.42
C ASN A 85 -14.69 13.77 5.05
N THR A 86 -13.66 13.96 5.85
CA THR A 86 -12.56 14.89 5.57
C THR A 86 -11.44 14.22 4.76
N CYS A 87 -10.59 15.01 4.12
CA CYS A 87 -9.35 14.49 3.53
C CYS A 87 -8.43 13.99 4.65
N GLN A 88 -8.05 12.71 4.61
CA GLN A 88 -7.20 12.06 5.63
C GLN A 88 -5.86 11.56 5.08
N ALA A 89 -5.72 11.45 3.76
CA ALA A 89 -4.52 11.00 3.10
C ALA A 89 -4.33 11.73 1.77
N LEU A 90 -3.08 12.14 1.50
CA LEU A 90 -2.67 12.78 0.26
C LEU A 90 -1.57 11.92 -0.38
N VAL A 91 -1.78 11.53 -1.64
CA VAL A 91 -0.79 10.81 -2.44
C VAL A 91 -0.32 11.73 -3.56
N LEU A 92 0.96 12.07 -3.55
CA LEU A 92 1.59 12.89 -4.59
C LEU A 92 2.20 11.99 -5.65
N VAL A 93 1.94 12.30 -6.91
CA VAL A 93 2.40 11.52 -8.06
C VAL A 93 2.85 12.45 -9.17
N PRO A 94 3.85 12.06 -9.99
CA PRO A 94 4.42 12.95 -10.98
C PRO A 94 3.54 13.14 -12.23
N THR A 95 2.62 12.20 -12.52
CA THR A 95 1.77 12.27 -13.72
C THR A 95 0.31 11.93 -13.44
N ARG A 96 -0.59 12.45 -14.27
CA ARG A 96 -2.04 12.24 -14.16
C ARG A 96 -2.42 10.79 -14.46
N GLU A 97 -1.71 10.15 -15.37
CA GLU A 97 -1.91 8.76 -15.76
C GLU A 97 -1.61 7.84 -14.58
N LEU A 98 -0.53 8.10 -13.85
CA LEU A 98 -0.19 7.39 -12.62
C LEU A 98 -1.25 7.63 -11.54
N ALA A 99 -1.73 8.86 -11.37
CA ALA A 99 -2.83 9.16 -10.45
C ALA A 99 -4.06 8.30 -10.76
N ARG A 100 -4.43 8.18 -12.04
CA ARG A 100 -5.61 7.38 -12.45
C ARG A 100 -5.41 5.89 -12.22
N GLN A 101 -4.20 5.38 -12.48
CA GLN A 101 -3.86 3.98 -12.19
C GLN A 101 -3.96 3.68 -10.69
N ILE A 102 -3.38 4.55 -9.85
CA ILE A 102 -3.42 4.43 -8.39
C ILE A 102 -4.85 4.54 -7.88
N GLN A 103 -5.63 5.49 -8.40
CA GLN A 103 -7.05 5.63 -8.06
C GLN A 103 -7.82 4.34 -8.37
N THR A 104 -7.53 3.69 -9.51
CA THR A 104 -8.20 2.43 -9.89
C THR A 104 -7.87 1.33 -8.90
N VAL A 105 -6.61 1.19 -8.50
CA VAL A 105 -6.21 0.21 -7.48
C VAL A 105 -6.93 0.48 -6.15
N ILE A 106 -6.92 1.73 -5.67
CA ILE A 106 -7.58 2.09 -4.41
C ILE A 106 -9.10 1.87 -4.48
N SER A 107 -9.74 2.26 -5.58
CA SER A 107 -11.20 2.18 -5.75
C SER A 107 -11.69 0.75 -5.97
N VAL A 108 -10.91 -0.09 -6.66
CA VAL A 108 -11.26 -1.48 -6.95
C VAL A 108 -10.99 -2.36 -5.74
N SER A 109 -9.89 -2.13 -5.02
CA SER A 109 -9.58 -2.93 -3.83
C SER A 109 -10.60 -2.71 -2.71
N ILE A 110 -11.19 -1.51 -2.57
CA ILE A 110 -12.12 -1.19 -1.46
C ILE A 110 -13.23 -0.20 -1.89
N ILE A 111 -14.37 -0.78 -2.26
CA ILE A 111 -15.74 -0.26 -2.44
C ILE A 111 -16.00 1.23 -2.06
N LYS A 112 -16.40 2.00 -3.09
CA LYS A 112 -17.46 3.06 -3.17
C LYS A 112 -17.48 4.28 -2.23
N PHE A 113 -16.71 4.33 -1.15
CA PHE A 113 -16.85 5.40 -0.14
C PHE A 113 -15.76 6.48 -0.17
N PHE A 114 -14.76 6.36 -1.04
CA PHE A 114 -13.57 7.19 -0.95
C PHE A 114 -13.62 8.43 -1.86
N ARG A 115 -13.69 9.64 -1.28
CA ARG A 115 -13.21 10.86 -1.92
C ARG A 115 -11.71 10.96 -1.68
N LEU A 116 -10.91 10.32 -2.53
CA LEU A 116 -9.49 10.69 -2.63
C LEU A 116 -9.50 12.14 -3.12
N CYS A 117 -8.99 13.07 -2.31
CA CYS A 117 -8.66 14.39 -2.80
C CYS A 117 -7.52 14.20 -3.81
N ASN A 118 -7.88 14.03 -5.08
CA ASN A 118 -6.98 14.18 -6.22
C ASN A 118 -6.58 15.65 -6.29
N ALA A 119 -5.79 16.13 -5.32
CA ALA A 119 -5.00 17.32 -5.50
C ALA A 119 -3.82 16.89 -6.38
N LEU A 120 -4.08 16.85 -7.69
CA LEU A 120 -3.03 16.83 -8.70
C LEU A 120 -2.30 18.17 -8.55
N VAL A 121 -1.26 18.18 -7.72
CA VAL A 121 -0.24 19.23 -7.77
C VAL A 121 0.79 18.73 -8.77
N PRO A 122 0.71 19.10 -10.06
CA PRO A 122 1.82 18.87 -10.96
C PRO A 122 3.01 19.65 -10.40
N ILE A 123 4.13 18.95 -10.19
CA ILE A 123 5.42 19.57 -9.91
C ILE A 123 5.99 20.07 -11.23
#